data_AF-A0A7C7WTC9-F1
#
_entry.id   AF-A0A7C7WTC9-F1
#
_cell.length_a   1.000
_cell.length_b   1.000
_cell.length_c   1.000
_cell.angle_alpha   90.00
_cell.angle_beta   90.00
_cell.angle_gamma   90.00
#
_symmetry.space_group_name_H-M   'P 1'
#
loop_
_entity.id
_entity.type
_entity.pdbx_description
1 polymer ?
#
loop_
_entity_poly.entity_id
_entity_poly.type
_entity_poly.pdbx_seq_one_letter_code
_entity_poly.pdbx_strand_id
1 'polypeptide(L)'
;MANKDLRDWISELDAAGQLRRVSGAEREDEIGAIVDIHMRKMTNPAVLFDDIPGFGKTHRVLANILTSVPRINIALGLPEGNTEVDLVRYWRDYMKNQPSIPPIELNGGPLLENVTTGDDVNITTIPTPKWHEQDGGYFIGTACMVVMR
;
A
#
# COMPACT_ATOMS: atom_id res chain seq x y z
N MET A 1 -18.04 -10.55 -8.46
CA MET A 1 -16.92 -10.47 -7.49
C MET A 1 -17.17 -9.25 -6.63
N ALA A 2 -16.97 -9.34 -5.32
CA ALA A 2 -16.90 -8.12 -4.51
C ALA A 2 -15.80 -7.22 -5.09
N ASN A 3 -15.98 -5.90 -5.06
CA ASN A 3 -14.93 -4.97 -5.44
C ASN A 3 -13.74 -5.18 -4.50
N LYS A 4 -12.66 -5.76 -5.00
CA LYS A 4 -11.45 -5.98 -4.21
C LYS A 4 -10.90 -4.65 -3.72
N ASP A 5 -10.52 -4.58 -2.45
CA ASP A 5 -9.85 -3.42 -1.89
C ASP A 5 -8.46 -3.78 -1.34
N LEU A 6 -7.82 -2.80 -0.68
CA LEU A 6 -6.49 -3.00 -0.08
C LEU A 6 -6.49 -4.08 1.03
N ARG A 7 -7.62 -4.25 1.74
CA ARG A 7 -7.76 -5.24 2.83
C ARG A 7 -7.81 -6.65 2.25
N ASP A 8 -8.52 -6.84 1.15
CA ASP A 8 -8.52 -8.10 0.39
C ASP A 8 -7.12 -8.40 -0.09
N TRP A 9 -6.45 -7.42 -0.71
CA TRP A 9 -5.10 -7.61 -1.24
C TRP A 9 -4.08 -7.95 -0.14
N ILE A 10 -4.13 -7.28 1.02
CA ILE A 10 -3.28 -7.63 2.18
C ILE A 10 -3.51 -9.08 2.60
N SER A 11 -4.76 -9.55 2.59
CA SER A 11 -5.09 -10.94 2.94
C SER A 11 -4.54 -11.94 1.92
N GLU A 12 -4.59 -11.60 0.63
CA GLU A 12 -3.99 -12.40 -0.45
C GLU A 12 -2.46 -12.45 -0.34
N LEU A 13 -1.82 -11.34 0.02
CA LEU A 13 -0.38 -11.32 0.29
C LEU A 13 0.00 -12.21 1.47
N ASP A 14 -0.78 -12.17 2.56
CA ASP A 14 -0.55 -13.01 3.74
C ASP A 14 -0.67 -14.50 3.36
N ALA A 15 -1.73 -14.87 2.64
CA ALA A 15 -1.95 -16.23 2.15
C ALA A 15 -0.84 -16.74 1.21
N ALA A 16 -0.26 -15.85 0.40
CA ALA A 16 0.84 -16.17 -0.52
C ALA A 16 2.24 -16.11 0.15
N GLY A 17 2.32 -15.85 1.46
CA GLY A 17 3.61 -15.66 2.15
C GLY A 17 4.39 -14.43 1.69
N GLN A 18 3.71 -13.48 1.05
CA GLN A 18 4.24 -12.23 0.52
C GLN A 18 4.08 -11.06 1.49
N LEU A 19 3.69 -11.32 2.75
CA LEU A 19 3.53 -10.32 3.80
C LEU A 19 4.36 -10.67 5.04
N ARG A 20 5.04 -9.67 5.61
CA ARG A 20 5.70 -9.70 6.91
C ARG A 20 5.02 -8.69 7.82
N ARG A 21 4.76 -9.08 9.06
CA ARG A 21 4.22 -8.18 10.10
C ARG A 21 5.32 -7.74 11.06
N VAL A 22 5.29 -6.46 11.46
CA VAL A 22 6.21 -5.87 12.45
C VAL A 22 5.37 -5.00 13.39
N SER A 23 5.41 -5.32 14.67
CA SER A 23 4.64 -4.61 15.70
C SER A 23 5.56 -3.72 16.53
N GLY A 24 5.10 -2.51 16.85
CA GLY A 24 5.78 -1.61 17.79
C GLY A 24 6.92 -0.78 17.21
N ALA A 25 7.17 -0.84 15.90
CA ALA A 25 8.17 0.00 15.24
C ALA A 25 7.71 1.46 15.18
N GLU A 26 8.58 2.38 15.56
CA GLU A 26 8.29 3.81 15.56
C GLU A 26 8.53 4.47 14.18
N ARG A 27 7.99 5.68 13.97
CA ARG A 27 7.86 6.30 12.64
C ARG A 27 9.00 7.27 12.27
N GLU A 28 9.80 7.72 13.22
CA GLU A 28 10.85 8.71 13.05
C GLU A 28 12.09 8.11 12.36
N ASP A 29 12.51 6.91 12.76
CA ASP A 29 13.74 6.27 12.28
C ASP A 29 13.52 4.79 11.91
N GLU A 30 12.78 4.03 12.73
CA GLU A 30 12.71 2.57 12.64
C GLU A 30 11.96 2.08 11.40
N ILE A 31 10.75 2.56 11.13
CA ILE A 31 9.98 2.13 9.95
C ILE A 31 10.77 2.40 8.67
N GLY A 32 11.34 3.60 8.52
CA GLY A 32 12.16 3.98 7.36
C GLY A 32 13.38 3.07 7.19
N ALA A 33 14.16 2.87 8.26
CA ALA A 33 15.35 2.03 8.24
C ALA A 33 15.04 0.54 7.94
N ILE A 34 13.96 0.01 8.53
CA ILE A 34 13.51 -1.36 8.25
C ILE A 34 13.16 -1.51 6.78
N VAL A 35 12.42 -0.55 6.21
CA VAL A 35 12.04 -0.55 4.80
C VAL A 35 13.26 -0.44 3.89
N ASP A 36 14.23 0.44 4.18
CA ASP A 36 15.48 0.56 3.41
C ASP A 36 16.21 -0.79 3.35
N ILE A 37 16.40 -1.44 4.50
CA ILE A 37 17.04 -2.76 4.57
C ILE A 37 16.24 -3.80 3.78
N HIS A 38 14.91 -3.79 3.90
CA HIS A 38 14.04 -4.74 3.21
C HIS A 38 14.14 -4.59 1.69
N MET A 39 14.20 -3.35 1.18
CA MET A 39 14.24 -3.04 -0.25
C MET A 39 15.57 -3.41 -0.92
N ARG A 40 16.65 -3.65 -0.16
CA ARG A 40 17.93 -4.15 -0.71
C ARG A 40 17.80 -5.50 -1.42
N LYS A 41 16.75 -6.26 -1.12
CA LYS A 41 16.37 -7.45 -1.89
C LYS A 41 14.91 -7.35 -2.27
N MET A 42 14.66 -7.01 -3.54
CA MET A 42 13.32 -6.76 -4.09
C MET A 42 12.33 -7.94 -3.89
N THR A 43 12.83 -9.17 -3.77
CA THR A 43 11.99 -10.36 -3.49
C THR A 43 11.51 -10.46 -2.04
N ASN A 44 12.00 -9.61 -1.13
CA ASN A 44 11.53 -9.62 0.26
C ASN A 44 10.03 -9.27 0.31
N PRO A 45 9.26 -9.84 1.27
CA PRO A 45 7.83 -9.59 1.44
C PRO A 45 7.47 -8.10 1.57
N ALA A 46 6.20 -7.76 1.32
CA ALA A 46 5.65 -6.48 1.80
C ALA A 46 5.69 -6.46 3.33
N VAL A 47 5.81 -5.27 3.93
CA VAL A 47 5.89 -5.14 5.40
C VAL A 47 4.69 -4.34 5.89
N LEU A 48 3.90 -4.94 6.79
CA LEU A 48 2.79 -4.30 7.49
C LEU A 48 3.22 -4.00 8.92
N PHE A 49 3.28 -2.71 9.24
CA PHE A 49 3.57 -2.20 10.57
C PHE A 49 2.27 -1.94 11.33
N ASP A 50 2.18 -2.44 12.56
CA ASP A 50 1.08 -2.21 13.50
C ASP A 50 1.59 -1.82 14.89
N ASP A 51 0.66 -1.43 15.77
CA ASP A 51 0.93 -0.94 17.13
C ASP A 51 2.03 0.15 17.19
N ILE A 52 1.98 1.10 16.24
CA ILE A 52 2.99 2.16 16.09
C ILE A 52 2.95 3.08 17.34
N PRO A 53 4.06 3.24 18.07
CA PRO A 53 4.10 4.05 19.29
C PRO A 53 3.59 5.49 19.08
N GLY A 54 2.69 5.93 19.96
CA GLY A 54 2.09 7.27 19.89
C GLY A 54 0.86 7.38 18.98
N PHE A 55 0.44 6.30 18.32
CA PHE A 55 -0.71 6.28 17.41
C PHE A 55 -1.81 5.31 17.87
N GLY A 56 -3.02 5.51 17.36
CA GLY A 56 -4.14 4.61 17.65
C GLY A 56 -3.90 3.22 17.07
N LYS A 57 -4.31 2.16 17.78
CA LYS A 57 -4.09 0.75 17.40
C LYS A 57 -4.59 0.35 16.00
N THR A 58 -5.53 1.10 15.44
CA THR A 58 -6.06 0.88 14.10
C THR A 58 -5.19 1.48 12.99
N HIS A 59 -4.24 2.35 13.33
CA HIS A 59 -3.32 2.99 12.39
C HIS A 59 -2.16 2.06 12.09
N ARG A 60 -1.97 1.78 10.80
CA ARG A 60 -0.97 0.83 10.29
C ARG A 60 -0.29 1.43 9.07
N VAL A 61 0.95 1.03 8.83
CA VAL A 61 1.73 1.43 7.64
C VAL A 61 2.04 0.18 6.83
N LEU A 62 1.71 0.18 5.54
CA LEU A 62 2.09 -0.88 4.61
C LEU A 62 3.17 -0.35 3.67
N ALA A 63 4.27 -1.08 3.55
CA ALA A 63 5.42 -0.69 2.73
C ALA A 63 5.94 -1.86 1.89
N ASN A 64 6.87 -1.57 0.97
CA ASN A 64 7.48 -2.56 0.07
C ASN A 64 6.45 -3.33 -0.82
N ILE A 65 5.39 -2.63 -1.23
CA ILE A 65 4.15 -3.23 -1.76
C ILE A 65 4.28 -3.81 -3.18
N LEU A 66 4.86 -3.09 -4.13
CA LEU A 66 4.90 -3.46 -5.57
C LEU A 66 6.34 -3.68 -6.07
N THR A 67 7.21 -4.17 -5.20
CA THR A 67 8.64 -4.38 -5.49
C THR A 67 8.97 -5.81 -5.97
N SER A 68 7.98 -6.67 -6.22
CA SER A 68 8.21 -8.03 -6.73
C SER A 68 7.16 -8.49 -7.74
N VAL A 69 7.57 -9.37 -8.67
CA VAL A 69 6.70 -9.94 -9.72
C VAL A 69 5.48 -10.67 -9.13
N PRO A 70 5.62 -11.58 -8.13
CA PRO A 70 4.46 -12.26 -7.53
C PRO A 70 3.44 -11.28 -6.95
N ARG A 71 3.88 -10.24 -6.24
CA ARG A 71 2.97 -9.23 -5.65
C ARG A 71 2.25 -8.40 -6.71
N ILE A 72 2.94 -8.04 -7.79
CA ILE A 72 2.32 -7.33 -8.92
C ILE A 72 1.27 -8.23 -9.58
N ASN A 73 1.54 -9.53 -9.78
CA ASN A 73 0.56 -10.47 -10.30
C ASN A 73 -0.69 -10.55 -9.41
N ILE A 74 -0.52 -10.69 -8.09
CA ILE A 74 -1.63 -10.73 -7.13
C ILE A 74 -2.45 -9.43 -7.21
N ALA A 75 -1.81 -8.26 -7.23
CA ALA A 75 -2.48 -6.97 -7.34
C ALA A 75 -3.31 -6.83 -8.63
N LEU A 76 -2.84 -7.43 -9.74
CA LEU A 76 -3.53 -7.44 -11.03
C LEU A 76 -4.55 -8.59 -11.17
N GLY A 77 -4.69 -9.45 -10.16
CA GLY A 77 -5.53 -10.65 -10.24
C GLY A 77 -5.03 -11.70 -11.24
N LEU A 78 -3.73 -11.71 -11.52
CA LEU A 78 -3.06 -12.65 -12.42
C LEU A 78 -2.49 -13.86 -11.65
N PRO A 79 -2.20 -14.98 -12.32
CA PRO A 79 -1.51 -16.10 -11.70
C PRO A 79 -0.17 -15.67 -11.08
N GLU A 80 0.07 -16.06 -9.82
CA GLU A 80 1.27 -15.69 -9.08
C GLU A 80 2.56 -16.08 -9.81
N GLY A 81 2.57 -17.25 -10.46
CA GLY A 81 3.70 -17.79 -11.21
C GLY A 81 3.99 -17.13 -12.57
N ASN A 82 3.23 -16.12 -12.96
CA ASN A 82 3.54 -15.33 -14.16
C ASN A 82 4.91 -14.67 -14.03
N THR A 83 5.66 -14.66 -15.12
CA THR A 83 7.00 -14.08 -15.19
C THR A 83 6.95 -12.57 -15.43
N GLU A 84 8.11 -11.92 -15.32
CA GLU A 84 8.29 -10.52 -15.74
C GLU A 84 7.89 -10.28 -17.21
N VAL A 85 8.15 -11.26 -18.10
CA VAL A 85 7.79 -11.17 -19.52
C VAL A 85 6.28 -11.23 -19.70
N ASP A 86 5.59 -12.05 -18.90
CA ASP A 86 4.13 -12.14 -18.92
C ASP A 86 3.49 -10.83 -18.45
N LEU A 87 4.04 -10.20 -17.42
CA LEU A 87 3.62 -8.87 -16.97
C LEU A 87 3.80 -7.79 -18.05
N VAL A 88 4.95 -7.78 -18.73
CA VAL A 88 5.19 -6.84 -19.83
C VAL A 88 4.20 -7.05 -20.98
N ARG A 89 3.86 -8.30 -21.31
CA ARG A 89 2.86 -8.62 -22.34
C ARG A 89 1.46 -8.18 -21.90
N TYR A 90 1.07 -8.47 -20.66
CA TYR A 90 -0.20 -8.03 -20.08
C TYR A 90 -0.37 -6.51 -20.23
N TRP A 91 0.63 -5.73 -19.80
CA TRP A 91 0.57 -4.27 -19.88
C TRP A 91 0.56 -3.77 -21.33
N ARG A 92 1.32 -4.40 -22.23
CA ARG A 92 1.29 -4.05 -23.66
C ARG A 92 -0.11 -4.23 -24.25
N ASP A 93 -0.76 -5.35 -23.95
CA ASP A 93 -2.10 -5.65 -24.46
C ASP A 93 -3.17 -4.75 -23.83
N TYR A 94 -3.08 -4.51 -22.52
CA TYR A 94 -3.95 -3.58 -21.80
C TYR A 94 -3.84 -2.16 -22.40
N MET A 95 -2.63 -1.66 -22.60
CA MET A 95 -2.37 -0.32 -23.13
C MET A 95 -2.67 -0.19 -24.63
N LYS A 96 -2.74 -1.29 -25.38
CA LYS A 96 -3.19 -1.27 -26.77
C LYS A 96 -4.71 -1.09 -26.87
N ASN A 97 -5.45 -1.71 -25.97
CA ASN A 97 -6.91 -1.69 -25.97
C ASN A 97 -7.50 -0.51 -25.17
N GLN A 98 -6.75 -0.03 -24.16
CA GLN A 98 -7.13 1.06 -23.24
C GLN A 98 -8.61 0.99 -22.82
N PRO A 99 -9.08 -0.14 -22.27
CA PRO A 99 -10.47 -0.29 -21.92
C PRO A 99 -10.87 0.79 -20.92
N SER A 100 -11.90 1.56 -21.25
CA SER A 100 -12.49 2.55 -20.36
C SER A 100 -13.82 2.02 -19.84
N ILE A 101 -13.88 1.80 -18.53
CA ILE A 101 -15.10 1.38 -17.84
C ILE A 101 -15.46 2.53 -16.90
N PRO A 102 -16.59 3.22 -17.11
CA PRO A 102 -16.97 4.33 -16.24
C PRO A 102 -17.18 3.83 -14.80
N PRO A 103 -16.72 4.58 -13.78
CA PRO A 103 -16.98 4.22 -12.40
C PRO A 103 -18.48 4.26 -12.11
N ILE A 104 -18.93 3.39 -11.21
CA ILE A 104 -20.29 3.42 -10.68
C ILE A 104 -20.28 4.24 -9.40
N GLU A 105 -21.10 5.28 -9.35
CA GLU A 105 -21.31 6.06 -8.13
C GLU A 105 -22.10 5.24 -7.11
N LEU A 106 -21.56 5.15 -5.90
CA LEU A 106 -22.19 4.45 -4.78
C LEU A 106 -22.32 5.40 -3.59
N ASN A 107 -23.40 5.23 -2.82
CA ASN A 107 -23.58 5.95 -1.56
C ASN A 107 -22.91 5.16 -0.43
N GLY A 108 -21.92 5.77 0.22
CA GLY A 108 -21.24 5.16 1.37
C GLY A 108 -20.03 4.30 1.00
N GLY A 109 -19.54 3.54 1.98
CA GLY A 109 -18.44 2.59 1.84
C GLY A 109 -17.46 2.65 3.01
N PRO A 110 -16.53 1.68 3.12
CA PRO A 110 -15.60 1.58 4.25
C PRO A 110 -14.70 2.81 4.45
N LEU A 111 -14.52 3.63 3.42
CA LEU A 111 -13.76 4.88 3.50
C LEU A 111 -14.45 5.93 4.40
N LEU A 112 -15.78 5.87 4.53
CA LEU A 112 -16.58 6.85 5.29
C LEU A 112 -16.92 6.40 6.71
N GLU A 113 -16.35 5.29 7.19
CA GLU A 113 -16.61 4.78 8.55
C GLU A 113 -16.11 5.71 9.65
N ASN A 114 -15.05 6.49 9.37
CA ASN A 114 -14.48 7.47 10.29
C ASN A 114 -14.29 8.77 9.54
N VAL A 115 -14.93 9.85 10.01
CA VAL A 115 -14.93 11.15 9.35
C VAL A 115 -14.49 12.23 10.32
N THR A 116 -13.50 13.02 9.91
CA THR A 116 -13.00 14.20 10.62
C THR A 116 -13.10 15.39 9.68
N THR A 117 -13.67 16.50 10.14
CA THR A 117 -13.97 17.67 9.29
C THR A 117 -13.58 18.98 9.96
N GLY A 118 -13.41 20.03 9.14
CA GLY A 118 -13.12 21.38 9.63
C GLY A 118 -11.87 21.44 10.50
N ASP A 119 -12.00 22.10 11.64
CA ASP A 119 -10.88 22.34 12.57
C ASP A 119 -10.41 21.06 13.29
N ASP A 120 -11.18 19.97 13.24
CA ASP A 120 -10.78 18.70 13.84
C ASP A 120 -9.75 17.95 12.96
N VAL A 121 -9.57 18.37 11.70
CA VAL A 121 -8.64 17.71 10.76
C VAL A 121 -7.21 17.93 11.23
N ASN A 122 -6.58 16.84 11.68
CA ASN A 122 -5.17 16.84 12.04
C ASN A 122 -4.42 15.69 11.36
N ILE A 123 -3.61 16.01 10.34
CA ILE A 123 -2.83 15.03 9.59
C ILE A 123 -1.71 14.37 10.42
N THR A 124 -1.32 14.95 11.55
CA THR A 124 -0.28 14.37 12.42
C THR A 124 -0.80 13.19 13.23
N THR A 125 -2.10 12.90 13.18
CA THR A 125 -2.71 11.69 13.74
C THR A 125 -2.44 10.44 12.88
N ILE A 126 -1.97 10.61 11.64
CA ILE A 126 -1.59 9.52 10.75
C ILE A 126 -0.10 9.22 10.99
N PRO A 127 0.30 7.94 11.19
CA PRO A 127 1.68 7.55 11.47
C PRO A 127 2.55 7.62 10.21
N THR A 128 2.68 8.80 9.62
CA THR A 128 3.49 9.00 8.42
C THR A 128 4.96 8.85 8.80
N PRO A 129 5.69 7.87 8.22
CA PRO A 129 7.09 7.70 8.50
C PRO A 129 7.89 8.89 7.99
N LYS A 130 8.96 9.22 8.70
CA LYS A 130 10.10 9.88 8.09
C LYS A 130 10.92 8.78 7.43
N TRP A 131 10.98 8.77 6.10
CA TRP A 131 11.50 7.62 5.38
C TRP A 131 13.01 7.55 5.43
N HIS A 132 13.67 8.71 5.43
CA HIS A 132 15.12 8.83 5.54
C HIS A 132 15.50 9.95 6.51
N GLU A 133 16.67 9.80 7.15
CA GLU A 133 17.19 10.74 8.17
C GLU A 133 17.20 12.20 7.69
N GLN A 134 17.49 12.42 6.41
CA GLN A 134 17.63 13.75 5.80
C GLN A 134 16.36 14.26 5.11
N ASP A 135 15.25 13.52 5.20
CA ASP A 135 13.98 13.99 4.65
C ASP A 135 13.56 15.31 5.34
N GLY A 136 13.17 16.30 4.53
CA GLY A 136 12.70 17.59 5.01
C GLY A 136 11.33 17.56 5.69
N GLY A 137 10.69 16.40 5.77
CA GLY A 137 9.38 16.21 6.40
C GLY A 137 8.82 14.80 6.19
N TYR A 138 7.59 14.60 6.64
CA TYR A 138 6.90 13.30 6.58
C TYR A 138 6.16 13.14 5.25
N PHE A 139 6.75 12.41 4.31
CA PHE A 139 6.14 12.18 2.99
C PHE A 139 4.99 11.17 3.06
N ILE A 140 3.77 11.67 3.25
CA ILE A 140 2.54 10.86 3.35
C ILE A 140 2.08 10.26 2.01
N GLY A 141 2.50 10.85 0.88
CA GLY A 141 2.00 10.51 -0.46
C GLY A 141 2.94 9.66 -1.32
N THR A 142 3.62 8.66 -0.77
CA THR A 142 4.59 7.84 -1.54
C THR A 142 3.97 6.71 -2.36
N ALA A 143 2.74 6.30 -2.02
CA ALA A 143 1.99 5.24 -2.69
C ALA A 143 0.48 5.57 -2.74
N CYS A 144 0.14 6.84 -2.97
CA CYS A 144 -1.23 7.32 -3.05
C CYS A 144 -1.67 7.58 -4.50
N MET A 145 -2.99 7.67 -4.70
CA MET A 145 -3.59 8.19 -5.91
C MET A 145 -4.11 9.60 -5.66
N VAL A 146 -3.52 10.60 -6.33
CA VAL A 146 -4.01 11.99 -6.29
C VAL A 146 -5.10 12.14 -7.35
N VAL A 147 -6.31 12.48 -6.91
CA VAL A 147 -7.46 12.71 -7.80
C VAL A 147 -7.70 14.20 -7.92
N MET A 148 -7.68 14.70 -9.14
CA MET A 148 -7.96 16.11 -9.47
C MET A 148 -9.13 16.18 -10.44
N ARG A 149 -9.82 17.32 -10.47
CA ARG A 149 -10.92 17.60 -11.39
C ARG A 149 -10.43 18.44 -12.57
#